data_AF-A0A0L6CQD4-F1
#
_entry.id   AF-A0A0L6CQD4-F1
#
_cell.length_a   1.000
_cell.length_b   1.000
_cell.length_c   1.000
_cell.angle_alpha   90.00
_cell.angle_beta   90.00
_cell.angle_gamma   90.00
#
_symmetry.space_group_name_H-M   'P 1'
#
loop_
_entity.id
_entity.type
_entity.pdbx_description
1 polymer ?
#
loop_
_entity_poly.entity_id
_entity_poly.type
_entity_poly.pdbx_seq_one_letter_code
_entity_poly.pdbx_strand_id
1 'polypeptide(L)'
;MATELDTRSADLTQIAARRGGVWPMLEVMSIIDGYTRRTDPRKDMPIITGVTGGPMVDFDSGNGDMTPTPARLIALAEYLEGLQSPSPTRYVP
;
A
#
# COMPACT_ATOMS: atom_id res chain seq x y z
N MET A 1 0.36 10.10 19.22
CA MET A 1 0.69 8.64 19.26
C MET A 1 -0.58 7.86 18.92
N ALA A 2 -0.49 6.69 18.28
CA ALA A 2 -1.63 6.00 17.61
C ALA A 2 -2.92 5.76 18.44
N THR A 3 -2.88 5.93 19.76
CA THR A 3 -4.02 5.91 20.69
C THR A 3 -4.91 7.15 20.66
N GLU A 4 -4.50 8.23 19.98
CA GLU A 4 -5.27 9.49 19.88
C GLU A 4 -6.23 9.52 18.68
N LEU A 5 -6.23 8.49 17.83
CA LEU A 5 -7.12 8.39 16.67
C LEU A 5 -8.45 7.72 17.07
N ASP A 6 -9.56 8.21 16.52
CA ASP A 6 -10.89 7.62 16.71
C ASP A 6 -10.95 6.21 16.09
N THR A 7 -10.18 6.02 15.02
CA THR A 7 -9.96 4.72 14.39
C THR A 7 -8.66 4.07 14.88
N ARG A 8 -8.76 2.87 15.46
CA ARG A 8 -7.59 2.08 15.87
C ARG A 8 -6.71 1.75 14.66
N SER A 9 -5.41 2.07 14.76
CA SER A 9 -4.44 1.69 13.73
C SER A 9 -4.43 0.17 13.54
N ALA A 10 -4.56 -0.27 12.28
CA ALA A 10 -4.54 -1.67 11.94
C ALA A 10 -3.12 -2.24 12.04
N ASP A 11 -3.00 -3.50 12.47
CA ASP A 11 -1.75 -4.23 12.33
C ASP A 11 -1.51 -4.54 10.84
N LEU A 12 -0.45 -3.93 10.32
CA LEU A 12 -0.02 -4.00 8.92
C LEU A 12 0.82 -5.25 8.63
N THR A 13 1.27 -6.00 9.63
CA THR A 13 2.12 -7.20 9.46
C THR A 13 1.32 -8.46 9.09
N GLN A 14 -0.01 -8.38 9.13
CA GLN A 14 -0.91 -9.52 8.92
C GLN A 14 -1.86 -9.33 7.73
N ILE A 15 -1.59 -8.37 6.84
CA ILE A 15 -2.42 -8.11 5.65
C ILE A 15 -2.53 -9.38 4.80
N ALA A 16 -1.41 -10.02 4.49
CA ALA A 16 -1.39 -11.24 3.67
C ALA A 16 -2.10 -12.40 4.37
N ALA A 17 -1.85 -12.58 5.66
CA ALA A 17 -2.49 -13.62 6.47
C ALA A 17 -4.02 -13.50 6.46
N ARG A 18 -4.55 -12.27 6.63
CA ARG A 18 -5.99 -11.98 6.57
C ARG A 18 -6.63 -12.26 5.21
N ARG A 19 -5.83 -12.27 4.13
CA ARG A 19 -6.28 -12.59 2.77
C ARG A 19 -5.92 -14.02 2.34
N GLY A 20 -5.61 -14.90 3.29
CA GLY A 20 -5.24 -16.28 2.98
C GLY A 20 -3.93 -16.38 2.18
N GLY A 21 -2.93 -15.59 2.57
CA GLY A 21 -1.59 -15.58 1.96
C GLY A 21 -1.45 -14.70 0.71
N VAL A 22 -2.49 -13.95 0.33
CA VAL A 22 -2.43 -13.02 -0.82
C VAL A 22 -1.79 -11.70 -0.42
N TRP A 23 -0.78 -11.26 -1.17
CA TRP A 23 -0.34 -9.89 -1.16
C TRP A 23 -1.06 -9.04 -2.24
N PRO A 24 -1.84 -8.02 -1.84
CA PRO A 24 -2.59 -7.17 -2.77
C PRO A 24 -1.84 -5.87 -3.09
N MET A 25 -0.83 -5.97 -3.96
CA MET A 25 0.12 -4.88 -4.18
C MET A 25 -0.54 -3.58 -4.66
N LEU A 26 -1.40 -3.64 -5.69
CA LEU A 26 -2.10 -2.46 -6.20
C LEU A 26 -3.00 -1.80 -5.17
N GLU A 27 -3.70 -2.58 -4.35
CA GLU A 27 -4.61 -2.03 -3.36
C GLU A 27 -3.84 -1.32 -2.24
N VAL A 28 -2.72 -1.90 -1.81
CA VAL A 28 -1.82 -1.27 -0.82
C VAL A 28 -1.29 0.05 -1.37
N MET A 29 -0.76 0.06 -2.59
CA MET A 29 -0.26 1.27 -3.24
C MET A 29 -1.35 2.33 -3.40
N SER A 30 -2.56 1.94 -3.81
CA SER A 30 -3.69 2.84 -3.92
C SER A 30 -4.10 3.47 -2.59
N ILE A 31 -4.06 2.70 -1.49
CA ILE A 31 -4.34 3.23 -0.15
C ILE A 31 -3.28 4.24 0.28
N ILE A 32 -2.01 3.99 -0.02
CA ILE A 32 -0.88 4.85 0.37
C ILE A 32 -0.89 6.17 -0.44
N ASP A 33 -1.03 6.09 -1.76
CA ASP A 33 -1.05 7.26 -2.66
C ASP A 33 -2.38 8.02 -2.62
N GLY A 34 -3.46 7.35 -2.15
CA GLY A 34 -4.82 7.89 -2.17
C GLY A 34 -5.48 7.84 -3.55
N TYR A 35 -4.92 7.09 -4.51
CA TYR A 35 -5.36 7.00 -5.91
C TYR A 35 -6.86 6.69 -6.05
N THR A 36 -7.38 5.72 -5.29
CA THR A 36 -8.80 5.30 -5.39
C THR A 36 -9.74 6.10 -4.47
N ARG A 37 -9.25 7.04 -3.65
CA ARG A 37 -10.07 7.74 -2.64
C ARG A 37 -9.98 9.26 -2.64
N ARG A 38 -9.58 9.90 -3.76
CA ARG A 38 -9.66 11.37 -3.88
C ARG A 38 -11.05 11.95 -3.57
N THR A 39 -12.10 11.14 -3.60
CA THR A 39 -13.50 11.55 -3.33
C THR A 39 -13.93 11.48 -1.87
N ASP A 40 -13.28 10.69 -1.00
CA ASP A 40 -13.63 10.59 0.43
C ASP A 40 -12.37 10.36 1.29
N PRO A 41 -11.78 11.43 1.86
CA PRO A 41 -10.69 11.26 2.82
C PRO A 41 -11.21 10.43 3.99
N ARG A 42 -10.53 9.30 4.28
CA ARG A 42 -10.82 8.53 5.49
C ARG A 42 -10.62 9.45 6.69
N LYS A 43 -11.64 9.54 7.56
CA LYS A 43 -11.57 10.27 8.83
C LYS A 43 -10.26 9.87 9.54
N ASP A 44 -9.43 10.85 9.86
CA ASP A 44 -8.13 10.71 10.52
C ASP A 44 -6.93 10.22 9.66
N MET A 45 -7.10 9.96 8.36
CA MET A 45 -5.98 9.60 7.49
C MET A 45 -5.17 10.86 7.12
N PRO A 46 -3.90 10.99 7.53
CA PRO A 46 -3.10 12.16 7.21
C PRO A 46 -2.77 12.19 5.71
N ILE A 47 -2.63 13.40 5.17
CA ILE A 47 -2.12 13.59 3.81
C ILE A 47 -0.59 13.44 3.86
N ILE A 48 -0.06 12.42 3.18
CA ILE A 48 1.38 12.16 3.11
C ILE A 48 1.90 12.54 1.72
N THR A 49 2.29 13.81 1.55
CA THR A 49 2.75 14.35 0.26
C THR A 49 4.11 13.82 -0.21
N GLY A 50 4.90 13.22 0.67
CA GLY A 50 6.26 12.75 0.38
C GLY A 50 6.34 11.44 -0.41
N VAL A 51 5.23 10.69 -0.49
CA VAL A 51 5.19 9.37 -1.14
C VAL A 51 4.99 9.46 -2.65
N THR A 52 4.26 10.48 -3.10
CA THR A 52 3.92 10.69 -4.51
C THR A 52 5.02 11.44 -5.27
N GLY A 53 5.93 12.09 -4.54
CA GLY A 53 7.08 12.80 -5.12
C GLY A 53 8.30 11.90 -5.32
N GLY A 54 9.09 12.19 -6.35
CA GLY A 54 10.33 11.48 -6.65
C GLY A 54 10.42 11.01 -8.10
N PRO A 55 11.43 10.20 -8.44
CA PRO A 55 11.55 9.62 -9.78
C PRO A 55 10.41 8.64 -10.04
N MET A 56 9.82 8.75 -11.23
CA MET A 56 8.85 7.79 -11.76
C MET A 56 9.61 6.65 -12.41
N VAL A 57 9.20 5.42 -12.13
CA VAL A 57 9.74 4.21 -12.74
C VAL A 57 8.60 3.42 -13.36
N ASP A 58 8.88 2.79 -14.49
CA ASP A 58 7.92 1.88 -15.11
C ASP A 58 7.79 0.64 -14.24
N PHE A 59 6.57 0.41 -13.74
CA PHE A 59 6.27 -0.67 -12.82
C PHE A 59 5.09 -1.47 -13.35
N ASP A 60 5.25 -2.78 -13.41
CA ASP A 60 4.19 -3.73 -13.68
C ASP A 60 3.70 -4.32 -12.36
N SER A 61 2.42 -4.06 -12.09
CA SER A 61 1.75 -4.51 -10.89
C SER A 61 1.25 -5.96 -10.93
N GLY A 62 1.54 -6.67 -12.02
CA GLY A 62 1.11 -8.03 -12.32
C GLY A 62 -0.04 -8.10 -13.32
N ASN A 63 -0.52 -6.95 -13.81
CA ASN A 63 -1.55 -6.84 -14.85
C ASN A 63 -0.94 -6.85 -16.27
N GLY A 64 0.39 -6.83 -16.39
CA GLY A 64 1.11 -6.84 -17.66
C GLY A 64 1.29 -5.45 -18.29
N ASP A 65 0.79 -4.39 -17.63
CA ASP A 65 0.87 -3.02 -18.09
C ASP A 65 1.92 -2.25 -17.29
N MET A 66 2.96 -1.78 -17.98
CA MET A 66 3.98 -0.91 -17.39
C MET A 66 3.38 0.46 -17.13
N THR A 67 3.17 0.81 -15.86
CA THR A 67 2.62 2.10 -15.46
C THR A 67 3.72 2.95 -14.81
N PRO A 68 3.95 4.19 -15.28
CA PRO A 68 4.86 5.12 -14.60
C PRO A 68 4.37 5.36 -13.18
N THR A 69 5.15 4.91 -12.20
CA THR A 69 4.77 4.91 -10.79
C THR A 69 5.89 5.51 -9.94
N PRO A 70 5.61 6.30 -8.88
CA PRO A 70 6.66 6.83 -8.02
C PRO A 70 7.46 5.71 -7.37
N ALA A 71 8.79 5.72 -7.52
CA ALA A 71 9.67 4.67 -6.97
C ALA A 71 9.51 4.49 -5.45
N ARG A 72 9.19 5.57 -4.72
CA ARG A 72 8.96 5.55 -3.28
C ARG A 72 7.69 4.79 -2.90
N LEU A 73 6.64 4.91 -3.72
CA LEU A 73 5.38 4.20 -3.48
C LEU A 73 5.59 2.69 -3.62
N ILE A 74 6.34 2.27 -4.64
CA ILE A 74 6.71 0.87 -4.87
C ILE A 74 7.53 0.35 -3.69
N ALA A 75 8.60 1.06 -3.30
CA ALA A 75 9.46 0.67 -2.20
C ALA A 75 8.70 0.53 -0.86
N LEU A 76 7.69 1.36 -0.62
CA LEU A 76 6.85 1.25 0.57
C LEU A 76 5.95 0.01 0.52
N ALA A 77 5.37 -0.30 -0.64
CA ALA A 77 4.58 -1.52 -0.81
C ALA A 77 5.45 -2.76 -0.62
N GLU A 78 6.63 -2.82 -1.23
CA GLU A 78 7.60 -3.92 -1.05
C GLU A 78 8.08 -4.03 0.40
N TYR A 79 8.29 -2.91 1.08
CA TYR A 79 8.64 -2.92 2.50
C TYR A 79 7.53 -3.54 3.36
N LEU A 80 6.28 -3.16 3.13
CA LEU A 80 5.14 -3.75 3.84
C LEU A 80 4.97 -5.23 3.53
N GLU A 81 5.24 -5.64 2.30
CA GLU A 81 5.26 -7.04 1.90
C GLU A 81 6.30 -7.86 2.71
N GLY A 82 7.52 -7.33 2.85
CA GLY A 82 8.58 -7.95 3.64
C GLY A 82 8.26 -8.06 5.13
N LEU A 83 7.37 -7.21 5.65
CA LEU A 83 6.90 -7.26 7.04
C LEU A 83 5.81 -8.31 7.28
N GLN A 84 5.27 -8.93 6.23
CA GLN A 84 4.17 -9.88 6.40
C GLN A 84 4.61 -11.14 7.16
N SER A 85 3.84 -11.49 8.19
CA SER A 85 4.04 -12.68 9.01
C SER A 85 2.71 -13.44 9.16
N PRO A 86 2.58 -14.65 8.56
CA PRO A 86 3.53 -15.31 7.66
C PRO A 86 3.75 -14.58 6.33
N SER A 87 4.87 -14.86 5.68
CA SER A 87 5.19 -14.30 4.36
C SER A 87 4.13 -14.64 3.32
N PRO A 88 3.88 -13.77 2.32
CA PRO A 88 2.85 -14.00 1.31
C PRO A 88 3.21 -15.21 0.46
N THR A 89 2.20 -15.96 0.03
CA THR A 89 2.35 -17.15 -0.82
C THR A 89 1.91 -16.91 -2.25
N ARG A 90 1.14 -15.83 -2.51
CA ARG A 90 0.65 -15.45 -3.83
C ARG A 90 0.46 -13.94 -3.94
N TYR A 91 0.54 -13.44 -5.16
CA TYR A 91 0.31 -12.04 -5.52
C TYR A 91 -1.00 -11.93 -6.28
N VAL A 92 -1.73 -10.85 -6.06
CA VAL A 92 -2.85 -10.48 -6.91
C VAL A 92 -2.49 -9.19 -7.63
N PRO A 93 -2.67 -9.14 -8.97
CA PRO A 93 -2.65 -7.89 -9.70
C PRO A 93 -3.82 -7.00 -9.26
#